data_AF-W4QYP0-F1
#
_entry.id   AF-W4QYP0-F1
#
_cell.length_a   1.000
_cell.length_b   1.000
_cell.length_c   1.000
_cell.angle_alpha   90.00
_cell.angle_beta   90.00
_cell.angle_gamma   90.00
#
_symmetry.space_group_name_H-M   'P 1'
#
loop_
_entity.id
_entity.type
_entity.pdbx_description
1 polymer ?
#
loop_
_entity_poly.entity_id
_entity_poly.type
_entity_poly.pdbx_seq_one_letter_code
_entity_poly.pdbx_strand_id
1 'polypeptide(L)'
;MRNIIYGLVISIGVYILIGLITFLITREFSLETIKMIAFGVALVLFISAFPLYKTVYHGSRIANPTYTTYTPPDEHHQQKLQNDYESSLKKPQNNLGGILVWTATLIIVFTILLTVLF
;
A
#
# COMPACT_ATOMS: atom_id res chain seq x y z
N MET A 1 -14.11 4.45 -1.18
CA MET A 1 -14.54 3.97 -2.51
C MET A 1 -13.37 3.72 -3.45
N ARG A 2 -12.66 4.75 -3.93
CA ARG A 2 -11.61 4.59 -4.96
C ARG A 2 -10.50 3.57 -4.60
N ASN A 3 -10.00 3.60 -3.36
CA ASN A 3 -8.96 2.66 -2.93
C ASN A 3 -9.46 1.21 -2.82
N ILE A 4 -10.75 1.00 -2.55
CA ILE A 4 -11.39 -0.32 -2.50
C ILE A 4 -11.49 -0.89 -3.92
N ILE A 5 -11.90 -0.07 -4.90
CA ILE A 5 -11.99 -0.48 -6.31
C ILE A 5 -10.61 -0.88 -6.83
N TYR A 6 -9.60 -0.05 -6.59
CA TYR A 6 -8.22 -0.41 -6.98
C TYR A 6 -7.73 -1.65 -6.26
N GLY A 7 -8.00 -1.79 -4.96
CA GLY A 7 -7.65 -2.99 -4.22
C GLY A 7 -8.32 -4.25 -4.76
N LEU A 8 -9.57 -4.14 -5.20
CA LEU A 8 -10.31 -5.24 -5.80
C LEU A 8 -9.72 -5.67 -7.15
N VAL A 9 -9.44 -4.72 -8.05
CA VAL A 9 -8.79 -5.00 -9.34
C VAL A 9 -7.43 -5.67 -9.14
N ILE A 10 -6.61 -5.15 -8.22
CA ILE A 10 -5.30 -5.72 -7.91
C ILE A 10 -5.44 -7.13 -7.32
N SER A 11 -6.37 -7.34 -6.39
CA SER A 11 -6.57 -8.65 -5.76
C SER A 11 -6.96 -9.73 -6.79
N ILE A 12 -7.83 -9.42 -7.75
CA ILE A 12 -8.18 -10.32 -8.85
C ILE A 12 -6.94 -10.62 -9.72
N GLY A 13 -6.18 -9.58 -10.07
CA GLY A 13 -4.94 -9.73 -10.83
C GLY A 13 -3.93 -10.64 -10.14
N VAL A 14 -3.79 -10.53 -8.82
CA VAL A 14 -2.92 -11.39 -8.00
C VAL A 14 -3.37 -12.85 -8.07
N TYR A 15 -4.67 -13.14 -7.93
CA TYR A 15 -5.17 -14.52 -8.03
C TYR A 15 -4.98 -15.11 -9.44
N ILE A 16 -5.21 -14.33 -10.50
CA ILE A 16 -4.93 -14.77 -11.87
C ILE A 16 -3.45 -15.10 -12.04
N LEU A 17 -2.57 -14.24 -11.55
CA LEU A 17 -1.12 -14.42 -11.66
C LEU A 17 -0.63 -15.63 -10.86
N ILE A 18 -1.12 -15.82 -9.63
CA ILE A 18 -0.83 -17.02 -8.83
C ILE A 18 -1.34 -18.27 -9.53
N GLY A 19 -2.58 -18.26 -10.03
CA GLY A 19 -3.16 -19.39 -10.76
C GLY A 19 -2.35 -19.75 -12.01
N LEU A 20 -1.90 -18.76 -12.78
CA LEU A 20 -1.03 -18.98 -13.94
C LEU A 20 0.32 -19.58 -13.54
N ILE A 21 0.95 -19.06 -12.49
CA ILE A 21 2.24 -19.58 -11.99
C ILE A 21 2.07 -21.03 -11.50
N THR A 22 1.04 -21.32 -10.71
CA THR A 22 0.75 -22.66 -10.22
C THR A 22 0.46 -23.62 -11.38
N PHE A 23 -0.33 -23.20 -12.37
CA PHE A 23 -0.58 -24.01 -13.55
C PHE A 23 0.70 -24.31 -14.35
N LEU A 24 1.58 -23.31 -14.51
CA LEU A 24 2.82 -23.46 -15.27
C LEU A 24 3.82 -24.41 -14.59
N ILE A 25 3.92 -24.35 -13.25
CA ILE A 25 4.85 -25.16 -12.48
C ILE A 25 4.32 -26.58 -12.28
N THR A 26 3.11 -26.70 -11.76
CA THR A 26 2.55 -28.00 -11.30
C THR A 26 1.78 -28.72 -12.41
N ARG A 27 1.45 -28.06 -13.52
CA ARG A 27 0.54 -28.56 -14.59
C ARG A 27 -0.85 -29.00 -14.12
N GLU A 28 -1.14 -28.77 -12.84
CA GLU A 28 -2.38 -29.10 -12.16
C GLU A 28 -2.90 -27.87 -11.44
N PHE A 29 -4.22 -27.79 -11.28
CA PHE A 29 -4.89 -26.68 -10.62
C PHE A 29 -5.12 -26.98 -9.13
N SER A 30 -4.03 -27.11 -8.37
CA SER A 30 -4.10 -27.37 -6.93
C SER A 30 -4.60 -26.12 -6.18
N LEU A 31 -5.87 -26.15 -5.78
CA LEU A 31 -6.51 -25.07 -5.02
C LEU A 31 -5.82 -24.83 -3.68
N GLU A 32 -5.31 -25.87 -3.02
CA GLU A 32 -4.60 -25.76 -1.74
C GLU A 32 -3.32 -24.94 -1.89
N THR A 33 -2.53 -25.20 -2.94
CA THR A 33 -1.31 -24.47 -3.23
C THR A 33 -1.62 -22.99 -3.52
N ILE A 34 -2.67 -22.72 -4.30
CA ILE A 34 -3.10 -21.35 -4.61
C ILE A 34 -3.53 -20.61 -3.34
N LYS A 35 -4.33 -21.24 -2.47
CA LYS A 35 -4.76 -20.67 -1.18
C LYS A 35 -3.56 -20.30 -0.30
N MET A 36 -2.59 -21.20 -0.18
CA MET A 36 -1.40 -21.00 0.65
C MET A 36 -0.53 -19.84 0.15
N ILE A 37 -0.27 -19.79 -1.16
CA ILE A 37 0.52 -18.71 -1.78
C ILE A 37 -0.22 -17.38 -1.66
N ALA A 38 -1.53 -17.35 -1.95
CA ALA A 38 -2.33 -16.14 -1.84
C ALA A 38 -2.31 -15.57 -0.41
N PHE A 39 -2.42 -16.42 0.60
CA PHE A 39 -2.31 -16.02 2.00
C PHE A 39 -0.92 -15.43 2.33
N GLY A 40 0.15 -16.08 1.87
CA GLY A 40 1.51 -15.57 2.04
C GLY A 40 1.71 -14.19 1.40
N VAL A 41 1.19 -14.01 0.18
CA VAL A 41 1.23 -12.70 -0.52
C VAL A 41 0.45 -11.63 0.26
N ALA A 42 -0.71 -11.97 0.82
CA ALA A 42 -1.50 -11.03 1.62
C ALA A 42 -0.73 -10.54 2.86
N LEU A 43 -0.01 -11.43 3.56
CA LEU A 43 0.83 -11.05 4.70
C LEU A 43 1.96 -10.10 4.29
N VAL A 44 2.64 -10.37 3.17
CA VAL A 44 3.71 -9.51 2.65
C VAL A 44 3.16 -8.13 2.27
N LEU A 45 2.00 -8.07 1.62
CA LEU A 45 1.33 -6.81 1.28
C LEU A 45 0.91 -6.03 2.53
N PHE A 46 0.44 -6.73 3.57
CA PHE A 46 0.05 -6.09 4.82
C PHE A 46 1.25 -5.50 5.57
N ILE A 47 2.35 -6.27 5.69
CA ILE A 47 3.58 -5.82 6.35
C ILE A 47 4.22 -4.66 5.58
N SER A 48 4.25 -4.72 4.24
CA SER A 48 4.85 -3.68 3.39
C SER A 48 4.07 -2.36 3.39
N ALA A 49 2.78 -2.37 3.72
CA ALA A 49 1.99 -1.14 3.86
C ALA A 49 2.53 -0.20 4.96
N PHE A 50 3.11 -0.75 6.04
CA PHE A 50 3.67 0.02 7.16
C PHE A 50 4.92 0.84 6.81
N PRO A 51 6.01 0.26 6.27
CA PRO A 51 7.21 1.01 5.90
C PRO A 51 6.94 1.96 4.74
N LEU A 52 6.05 1.64 3.79
CA LEU A 52 5.70 2.52 2.68
C LEU A 52 5.13 3.86 3.14
N TYR A 53 4.36 3.89 4.24
CA TYR A 53 3.94 5.14 4.85
C TYR A 53 5.13 6.01 5.26
N LYS A 54 6.14 5.42 5.91
CA LYS A 54 7.33 6.12 6.39
C LYS A 54 8.21 6.58 5.23
N THR A 55 8.38 5.77 4.19
CA THR A 55 9.21 6.09 3.01
C THR A 55 8.60 7.21 2.18
N VAL A 56 7.28 7.19 1.96
CA VAL A 56 6.57 8.30 1.28
C VAL A 56 6.67 9.58 2.10
N TYR A 57 6.47 9.48 3.42
CA TYR A 57 6.55 10.63 4.32
C TYR A 57 7.94 11.29 4.32
N HIS A 58 9.01 10.49 4.45
CA HIS A 58 10.38 11.02 4.52
C HIS A 58 10.95 11.36 3.14
N GLY A 59 10.65 10.58 2.11
CA GLY A 59 11.10 10.84 0.74
C GLY A 59 10.58 12.17 0.19
N SER A 60 9.32 12.54 0.50
CA SER A 60 8.77 13.85 0.14
C SER A 60 9.50 15.03 0.80
N ARG A 61 10.08 14.80 1.98
CA ARG A 61 10.77 15.83 2.78
C ARG A 61 12.20 16.09 2.31
N ILE A 62 12.84 15.07 1.73
CA ILE A 62 14.22 15.16 1.19
C ILE A 62 14.22 15.79 -0.21
N ALA A 63 13.16 15.57 -1.01
CA ALA A 63 13.05 16.12 -2.36
C ALA A 63 12.83 17.65 -2.40
N ASN A 64 12.44 18.26 -1.28
CA ASN A 64 12.26 19.71 -1.18
C ASN A 64 13.04 20.26 0.01
N PRO A 65 14.39 20.32 -0.07
CA PRO A 65 15.20 20.82 1.02
C PRO A 65 14.90 22.31 1.20
N THR A 66 14.32 22.67 2.35
CA THR A 66 14.17 24.07 2.74
C THR A 66 15.58 24.61 3.01
N TYR A 67 16.16 25.32 2.04
CA TYR A 67 17.43 26.00 2.23
C TYR A 67 17.26 27.08 3.29
N THR A 68 17.94 26.95 4.41
CA THR A 68 17.83 27.86 5.55
C THR A 68 18.55 29.16 5.23
N THR A 69 17.82 30.16 4.73
CA THR A 69 18.24 31.56 4.85
C THR A 69 18.01 32.00 6.29
N TYR A 70 19.01 32.64 6.92
CA TYR A 70 18.95 33.06 8.32
C TYR A 70 17.78 34.01 8.52
N THR A 71 16.68 33.51 9.08
CA THR A 71 15.47 34.30 9.38
C THR A 71 15.39 34.48 10.91
N PRO A 72 14.89 35.62 11.42
CA PRO A 72 14.78 35.83 12.86
C PRO A 72 13.84 34.78 13.51
N PRO A 73 14.05 34.42 14.78
CA PRO A 73 13.39 33.28 15.42
C PRO A 73 11.84 33.37 15.44
N ASP A 74 11.27 34.57 15.53
CA ASP A 74 9.82 34.79 15.56
C ASP A 74 9.16 34.61 14.18
N GLU A 75 9.80 35.13 13.12
CA GLU A 75 9.35 34.96 11.73
C GLU A 75 9.54 33.52 11.25
N HIS A 76 10.60 32.85 11.73
CA HIS A 76 10.83 31.42 11.48
C HIS A 76 9.71 30.54 12.04
N HIS A 77 9.14 30.89 13.20
CA HIS A 77 8.03 30.14 13.78
C HIS A 77 6.75 30.28 12.97
N GLN A 78 6.42 31.49 12.53
CA GLN A 78 5.25 31.73 11.68
C GLN A 78 5.41 31.09 10.30
N GLN A 79 6.58 31.21 9.66
CA GLN A 79 6.86 30.55 8.39
C GLN A 79 6.86 29.03 8.51
N LYS A 80 7.36 28.46 9.61
CA LYS A 80 7.30 27.02 9.83
C LYS A 80 5.86 26.53 9.97
N LEU A 81 5.04 27.24 10.75
CA LEU A 81 3.61 26.92 10.87
C LEU A 81 2.89 27.04 9.53
N GLN A 82 3.17 28.07 8.74
CA GLN A 82 2.57 28.27 7.43
C GLN A 82 3.04 27.21 6.41
N ASN A 83 4.33 26.87 6.41
CA ASN A 83 4.87 25.79 5.56
C ASN A 83 4.36 24.42 5.99
N ASP A 84 4.22 24.16 7.29
CA ASP A 84 3.61 22.93 7.81
C ASP A 84 2.12 22.84 7.42
N TYR A 85 1.40 23.97 7.46
CA TYR A 85 0.01 24.06 7.02
C TYR A 85 -0.12 23.85 5.49
N GLU A 86 0.66 24.55 4.68
CA GLU A 86 0.66 24.38 3.22
C GLU A 86 1.12 22.99 2.78
N SER A 87 2.14 22.43 3.45
CA SER A 87 2.60 21.06 3.15
C SER A 87 1.59 20.02 3.61
N SER A 88 0.80 20.27 4.67
CA SER A 88 -0.31 19.40 5.04
C SER A 88 -1.45 19.43 4.00
N LEU A 89 -1.71 20.58 3.39
CA LEU A 89 -2.67 20.77 2.30
C LEU A 89 -2.21 20.15 0.97
N LYS A 90 -0.90 20.22 0.68
CA LYS A 90 -0.28 19.71 -0.55
C LYS A 90 0.13 18.23 -0.48
N LYS A 91 0.07 17.60 0.69
CA LYS A 91 0.41 16.17 0.83
C LYS A 91 -0.60 15.35 0.03
N PRO A 92 -0.17 14.58 -0.98
CA PRO A 92 -1.06 13.62 -1.61
C PRO A 92 -1.50 12.66 -0.51
N GLN A 93 -2.78 12.74 -0.15
CA GLN A 93 -3.43 11.82 0.77
C GLN A 93 -2.97 10.41 0.39
N ASN A 94 -2.28 9.73 1.31
CA ASN A 94 -1.44 8.57 1.03
C ASN A 94 -2.29 7.36 0.57
N ASN A 95 -2.75 7.44 -0.68
CA ASN A 95 -3.75 6.54 -1.25
C ASN A 95 -3.13 5.16 -1.50
N LEU A 96 -1.82 5.08 -1.75
CA LEU A 96 -1.12 3.82 -2.02
C LEU A 96 -1.11 2.89 -0.81
N GLY A 97 -0.81 3.41 0.39
CA GLY A 97 -0.88 2.62 1.63
C GLY A 97 -2.30 2.09 1.87
N GLY A 98 -3.31 2.93 1.65
CA GLY A 98 -4.71 2.52 1.73
C GLY A 98 -5.07 1.44 0.70
N ILE A 99 -4.60 1.55 -0.55
CA ILE A 99 -4.84 0.54 -1.60
C ILE A 99 -4.22 -0.81 -1.22
N LEU A 100 -2.99 -0.83 -0.71
CA LEU A 100 -2.30 -2.05 -0.30
C LEU A 100 -3.00 -2.76 0.85
N VAL A 101 -3.44 -2.00 1.87
CA VAL A 101 -4.22 -2.55 2.99
C VAL A 101 -5.52 -3.15 2.47
N TRP A 102 -6.28 -2.42 1.65
CA TRP A 102 -7.52 -2.93 1.07
C TRP A 102 -7.30 -4.16 0.19
N THR A 103 -6.21 -4.20 -0.58
CA THR A 103 -5.84 -5.36 -1.40
C THR A 103 -5.56 -6.58 -0.51
N ALA A 104 -4.75 -6.42 0.55
CA ALA A 104 -4.44 -7.50 1.48
C ALA A 104 -5.71 -8.02 2.18
N THR A 105 -6.57 -7.12 2.67
CA THR A 105 -7.85 -7.49 3.29
C THR A 105 -8.73 -8.28 2.32
N LEU A 106 -8.87 -7.85 1.06
CA LEU A 106 -9.66 -8.55 0.06
C LEU A 106 -9.10 -9.94 -0.27
N ILE A 107 -7.77 -10.08 -0.40
CA ILE A 107 -7.14 -11.38 -0.63
C ILE A 107 -7.41 -12.33 0.55
N ILE A 108 -7.34 -11.85 1.78
CA ILE A 108 -7.66 -12.65 2.97
C ILE A 108 -9.12 -13.10 2.93
N VAL A 109 -10.05 -12.17 2.65
CA VAL A 109 -11.48 -12.48 2.55
C VAL A 109 -11.75 -13.52 1.46
N PHE A 110 -11.16 -13.37 0.28
CA PHE A 110 -11.27 -14.36 -0.80
C PHE A 110 -10.68 -15.71 -0.39
N THR A 111 -9.53 -15.73 0.28
CA THR A 111 -8.90 -16.97 0.75
C THR A 111 -9.79 -17.71 1.76
N ILE A 112 -10.42 -16.99 2.68
CA ILE A 112 -11.36 -17.57 3.66
C ILE A 112 -12.58 -18.13 2.93
N LEU A 113 -13.19 -17.36 2.02
CA LEU A 113 -14.32 -17.83 1.21
C LEU A 113 -13.98 -19.10 0.43
N LEU A 114 -12.81 -19.13 -0.21
CA LEU A 114 -12.35 -20.27 -0.99
C LEU A 114 -12.07 -21.49 -0.12
N THR A 115 -11.65 -21.29 1.13
CA THR A 115 -11.42 -22.37 2.12
C THR A 115 -12.73 -22.92 2.68
N VAL A 116 -13.74 -22.08 2.86
CA VAL A 116 -15.04 -22.51 3.40
C VAL A 116 -15.89 -23.21 2.32
N LEU A 117 -15.80 -22.77 1.07
CA LEU A 117 -16.62 -23.28 -0.04
C LEU A 117 -16.05 -24.53 -0.72
N PHE A 118 -14.74 -24.77 -0.62
CA PHE A 118 -14.03 -25.86 -1.28
C PHE A 118 -12.96 -26.44 -0.35
#